data_AF-A0A0B4DTL0-F1
#
_entry.id   AF-A0A0B4DTL0-F1
#
_cell.length_a   1.000
_cell.length_b   1.000
_cell.length_c   1.000
_cell.angle_alpha   90.00
_cell.angle_beta   90.00
_cell.angle_gamma   90.00
#
_symmetry.space_group_name_H-M   'P 1'
#
loop_
_entity.id
_entity.type
_entity.pdbx_description
1 polymer ?
#
loop_
_entity_poly.entity_id
_entity_poly.type
_entity_poly.pdbx_seq_one_letter_code
_entity_poly.pdbx_strand_id
1 'polypeptide(L)'
;MHVGVRVARQVRTAEHAVDQAMIEISRLVQTALEGRVEARLAAEVGQEALANMVRGLSQLAEVRSAVIASHSELAQVADDHQVGWHMDGAHEDKTVKPTGFAPVLAVAA
;
A
#
# COMPACT_ATOMS: atom_id res chain seq x y z
N MET A 1 -18.99 7.45 14.80
CA MET A 1 -17.74 6.86 14.27
C MET A 1 -16.59 7.77 14.63
N HIS A 2 -15.59 7.26 15.35
CA HIS A 2 -14.44 8.04 15.83
C HIS A 2 -13.47 8.40 14.68
N VAL A 3 -12.63 9.41 14.89
CA VAL A 3 -11.71 9.90 13.85
C VAL A 3 -10.62 8.88 13.50
N GLY A 4 -10.06 8.15 14.49
CA GLY A 4 -9.06 7.11 14.25
C GLY A 4 -9.54 6.03 13.28
N VAL A 5 -10.74 5.49 13.52
CA VAL A 5 -11.39 4.49 12.63
C VAL A 5 -11.56 5.01 11.20
N ARG A 6 -11.87 6.30 11.00
CA ARG A 6 -11.95 6.90 9.66
C ARG A 6 -10.58 6.95 8.99
N VAL A 7 -9.56 7.41 9.72
CA VAL A 7 -8.18 7.51 9.22
C VAL A 7 -7.65 6.13 8.84
N ALA A 8 -7.79 5.12 9.71
CA ALA A 8 -7.36 3.75 9.44
C ALA A 8 -8.02 3.15 8.18
N ARG A 9 -9.33 3.37 8.00
CA ARG A 9 -10.04 2.99 6.75
C ARG A 9 -9.51 3.75 5.54
N GLN A 10 -9.25 5.06 5.66
CA GLN A 10 -8.77 5.88 4.54
C GLN A 10 -7.34 5.51 4.12
N VAL A 11 -6.46 5.18 5.07
CA VAL A 11 -5.10 4.69 4.78
C VAL A 11 -5.15 3.36 4.02
N ARG A 12 -5.92 2.36 4.49
CA ARG A 12 -6.08 1.09 3.76
C ARG A 12 -6.71 1.29 2.37
N THR A 13 -7.64 2.23 2.25
CA THR A 13 -8.23 2.61 0.94
C THR A 13 -7.17 3.18 0.00
N ALA A 14 -6.22 3.98 0.51
CA ALA A 14 -5.10 4.50 -0.26
C ALA A 14 -4.09 3.40 -0.64
N GLU A 15 -3.75 2.48 0.28
CA GLU A 15 -2.90 1.31 -0.01
C GLU A 15 -3.45 0.51 -1.21
N HIS A 16 -4.73 0.09 -1.16
CA HIS A 16 -5.35 -0.66 -2.24
C HIS A 16 -5.51 0.14 -3.54
N ALA A 17 -5.76 1.45 -3.47
CA ALA A 17 -5.90 2.30 -4.66
C ALA A 17 -4.57 2.45 -5.43
N VAL A 18 -3.45 2.53 -4.72
CA VAL A 18 -2.11 2.55 -5.34
C VAL A 18 -1.78 1.18 -5.94
N ASP A 19 -2.09 0.08 -5.24
CA ASP A 19 -1.90 -1.28 -5.76
C ASP A 19 -2.71 -1.52 -7.05
N GLN A 20 -3.97 -1.07 -7.11
CA GLN A 20 -4.77 -1.15 -8.33
C GLN A 20 -4.18 -0.30 -9.47
N ALA A 21 -3.69 0.91 -9.18
CA ALA A 21 -3.04 1.75 -10.19
C ALA A 21 -1.76 1.10 -10.75
N MET A 22 -0.97 0.44 -9.91
CA MET A 22 0.21 -0.31 -10.34
C MET A 22 -0.17 -1.49 -11.24
N ILE A 23 -1.28 -2.19 -10.95
CA ILE A 23 -1.81 -3.27 -11.80
C ILE A 23 -2.22 -2.74 -13.18
N GLU A 24 -3.00 -1.65 -13.27
CA GLU A 24 -3.46 -1.14 -14.57
C GLU A 24 -2.32 -0.57 -15.43
N ILE A 25 -1.33 0.12 -14.82
CA ILE A 25 -0.14 0.58 -15.55
C ILE A 25 0.70 -0.61 -16.04
N SER A 26 0.81 -1.69 -15.25
CA SER A 26 1.53 -2.91 -15.67
C SER A 26 0.85 -3.58 -16.87
N ARG A 27 -0.49 -3.67 -16.87
CA ARG A 27 -1.26 -4.16 -18.03
C ARG A 27 -1.08 -3.26 -19.25
N LEU A 28 -1.13 -1.95 -19.08
CA LEU A 28 -0.96 -0.99 -20.17
C LEU A 28 0.43 -1.10 -20.82
N VAL A 29 1.48 -1.29 -20.01
CA VAL A 29 2.84 -1.58 -20.49
C VAL A 29 2.87 -2.90 -21.27
N GLN A 30 2.25 -3.97 -20.76
CA GLN A 30 2.17 -5.26 -21.44
C GLN A 30 1.49 -5.14 -22.82
N THR A 31 0.27 -4.58 -22.88
CA THR A 31 -0.49 -4.45 -24.13
C THR A 31 0.20 -3.54 -25.15
N ALA A 32 0.94 -2.51 -24.70
CA ALA A 32 1.76 -1.66 -25.57
C ALA A 32 3.04 -2.35 -26.11
N LEU A 33 3.49 -3.45 -25.48
CA LEU A 33 4.53 -4.31 -26.03
C LEU A 33 3.93 -5.32 -27.03
N GLU A 34 2.86 -6.01 -26.63
CA GLU A 34 2.14 -7.01 -27.42
C GLU A 34 1.69 -6.43 -28.78
N GLY A 35 0.95 -5.32 -28.77
CA GLY A 35 0.44 -4.70 -30.00
C GLY A 35 1.53 -4.25 -30.98
N ARG A 36 2.75 -3.99 -30.51
CA ARG A 36 3.88 -3.65 -31.39
C ARG A 36 4.53 -4.89 -32.02
N VAL A 37 4.52 -6.03 -31.32
CA VAL A 37 4.92 -7.33 -31.88
C VAL A 37 3.90 -7.79 -32.92
N GLU A 38 2.60 -7.71 -32.60
CA GLU A 38 1.51 -8.08 -33.52
C GLU A 38 1.51 -7.23 -34.80
N ALA A 39 1.64 -5.90 -34.67
CA ALA A 39 1.72 -4.97 -35.79
C ALA A 39 3.10 -4.96 -36.51
N ARG A 40 4.07 -5.77 -36.05
CA ARG A 40 5.45 -5.85 -36.59
C ARG A 40 6.17 -4.50 -36.65
N LEU A 41 5.93 -3.64 -35.67
CA LEU A 41 6.50 -2.30 -35.60
C LEU A 41 7.95 -2.34 -35.11
N ALA A 42 8.76 -1.38 -35.56
CA ALA A 42 10.13 -1.21 -35.05
C ALA A 42 10.11 -0.86 -33.54
N ALA A 43 11.10 -1.34 -32.79
CA ALA A 43 11.14 -1.21 -31.33
C ALA A 43 11.14 0.24 -30.80
N GLU A 44 11.57 1.20 -31.63
CA GLU A 44 11.54 2.64 -31.37
C GLU A 44 10.13 3.25 -31.39
N VAL A 45 9.16 2.63 -32.09
CA VAL A 45 7.81 3.18 -32.25
C VAL A 45 7.10 3.23 -30.89
N GLY A 46 6.81 4.43 -30.40
CA GLY A 46 6.20 4.62 -29.07
C GLY A 46 7.15 4.45 -27.88
N GLN A 47 8.47 4.38 -28.11
CA GLN A 47 9.46 4.17 -27.05
C GLN A 47 9.42 5.23 -25.93
N GLU A 48 9.15 6.50 -26.26
CA GLU A 48 8.99 7.55 -25.25
C GLU A 48 7.74 7.34 -24.38
N ALA A 49 6.63 6.91 -24.96
CA ALA A 49 5.41 6.57 -24.23
C ALA A 49 5.66 5.38 -23.29
N LEU A 50 6.37 4.34 -23.76
CA LEU A 50 6.78 3.21 -22.93
C LEU A 50 7.66 3.64 -21.76
N ALA A 51 8.65 4.50 -22.00
CA ALA A 51 9.50 5.06 -20.95
C ALA A 51 8.71 5.91 -19.94
N ASN A 52 7.71 6.65 -20.39
CA ASN A 52 6.82 7.44 -19.52
C ASN A 52 5.92 6.54 -18.66
N MET A 53 5.38 5.44 -19.20
CA MET A 53 4.58 4.47 -18.43
C MET A 53 5.40 3.75 -17.36
N VAL A 54 6.63 3.30 -17.71
CA VAL A 54 7.54 2.68 -16.74
C VAL A 54 7.98 3.67 -15.65
N ARG A 55 8.21 4.95 -15.99
CA ARG A 55 8.47 6.00 -14.99
C ARG A 55 7.28 6.20 -14.06
N GLY A 56 6.05 6.22 -14.59
CA GLY A 56 4.82 6.31 -13.80
C GLY A 56 4.67 5.14 -12.82
N LEU A 57 4.97 3.91 -13.26
CA LEU A 57 4.96 2.73 -12.38
C LEU A 57 5.99 2.84 -11.24
N SER A 58 7.19 3.35 -11.53
CA SER A 58 8.20 3.63 -10.51
C SER A 58 7.72 4.69 -9.51
N GLN A 59 7.06 5.75 -9.97
CA GLN A 59 6.51 6.79 -9.10
C GLN A 59 5.37 6.27 -8.20
N LEU A 60 4.56 5.33 -8.69
CA LEU A 60 3.54 4.65 -7.87
C LEU A 60 4.18 3.79 -6.75
N ALA A 61 5.33 3.16 -7.00
CA ALA A 61 6.06 2.41 -5.97
C ALA A 61 6.61 3.32 -4.84
N GLU A 62 7.06 4.53 -5.17
CA GLU A 62 7.43 5.54 -4.17
C GLU A 62 6.22 6.01 -3.35
N VAL A 63 5.10 6.32 -4.02
CA VAL A 63 3.83 6.70 -3.35
C VAL A 63 3.34 5.59 -2.42
N ARG A 64 3.40 4.32 -2.86
CA ARG A 64 3.07 3.14 -2.05
C ARG A 64 3.91 3.08 -0.78
N SER A 65 5.22 3.29 -0.92
CA SER A 65 6.18 3.23 0.18
C SER A 65 5.93 4.35 1.20
N ALA A 66 5.63 5.57 0.72
CA ALA A 66 5.23 6.69 1.57
C ALA A 66 3.92 6.42 2.33
N VAL A 67 2.90 5.86 1.68
CA VAL A 67 1.63 5.51 2.34
C VAL A 67 1.83 4.45 3.43
N ILE A 68 2.68 3.46 3.21
CA ILE A 68 3.00 2.41 4.22
C ILE A 68 3.81 2.98 5.41
N ALA A 69 4.70 3.94 5.16
CA ALA A 69 5.36 4.69 6.23
C ALA A 69 4.34 5.48 7.05
N SER A 70 3.48 6.27 6.40
CA SER A 70 2.43 7.03 7.08
C SER A 70 1.42 6.15 7.82
N HIS A 71 1.10 4.94 7.35
CA HIS A 71 0.30 3.96 8.09
C HIS A 71 0.96 3.62 9.44
N SER A 72 2.28 3.39 9.43
CA SER A 72 3.06 3.03 10.61
C SER A 72 3.19 4.20 11.59
N GLU A 73 3.42 5.41 11.08
CA GLU A 73 3.46 6.65 11.87
C GLU A 73 2.09 6.97 12.50
N LEU A 74 0.99 6.82 11.75
CA LEU A 74 -0.36 7.06 12.25
C LEU A 74 -0.80 6.02 13.30
N ALA A 75 -0.30 4.79 13.24
CA ALA A 75 -0.49 3.81 14.31
C ALA A 75 0.23 4.25 15.60
N GLN A 76 1.50 4.65 15.52
CA GLN A 76 2.25 5.15 16.67
C GLN A 76 1.57 6.38 17.31
N VAL A 77 1.16 7.37 16.50
CA VAL A 77 0.42 8.56 16.96
C VAL A 77 -0.91 8.19 17.62
N ALA A 78 -1.60 7.15 17.14
CA ALA A 78 -2.85 6.71 17.73
C ALA A 78 -2.63 5.99 19.07
N ASP A 79 -1.56 5.21 19.21
CA ASP A 79 -1.21 4.52 20.45
C ASP A 79 -0.69 5.52 21.50
N ASP A 80 0.20 6.45 21.13
CA ASP A 80 0.76 7.51 21.99
C ASP A 80 -0.33 8.42 22.59
N HIS A 81 -1.40 8.67 21.84
CA HIS A 81 -2.53 9.52 22.24
C HIS A 81 -3.80 8.73 22.63
N GLN A 82 -3.71 7.40 22.77
CA GLN A 82 -4.82 6.51 23.17
C GLN A 82 -6.09 6.65 22.28
N VAL A 83 -5.90 6.94 20.99
CA VAL A 83 -6.97 7.18 20.02
C VAL A 83 -7.53 5.84 19.52
N GLY A 84 -8.78 5.54 19.83
CA GLY A 84 -9.47 4.34 19.30
C GLY A 84 -9.49 4.29 17.77
N TRP A 85 -8.69 3.38 17.20
CA TRP A 85 -8.50 3.22 15.75
C TRP A 85 -8.87 1.83 15.20
N HIS A 86 -9.01 0.82 16.05
CA HIS A 86 -9.35 -0.56 15.67
C HIS A 86 -10.74 -0.66 15.00
N MET A 87 -10.89 -1.65 14.11
CA MET A 87 -12.18 -2.13 13.61
C MET A 87 -12.27 -3.63 13.83
N ASP A 88 -13.34 -4.10 14.47
CA ASP A 88 -13.61 -5.53 14.60
C ASP A 88 -13.92 -6.14 13.22
N GLY A 89 -13.17 -7.15 12.81
CA GLY A 89 -13.34 -7.85 11.53
C GLY A 89 -12.19 -8.79 11.21
N ALA A 90 -12.32 -9.59 10.15
CA ALA A 90 -11.23 -10.45 9.69
C ALA A 90 -10.07 -9.58 9.18
N HIS A 91 -8.87 -9.78 9.73
CA HIS A 91 -7.66 -9.08 9.33
C HIS A 91 -7.01 -9.77 8.13
N GLU A 92 -6.40 -8.98 7.25
CA GLU A 92 -5.27 -9.46 6.44
C GLU A 92 -4.06 -9.46 7.39
N ASP A 93 -3.63 -10.65 7.83
CA ASP A 93 -2.59 -10.77 8.87
C ASP A 93 -1.23 -10.22 8.39
N LYS A 94 -0.92 -8.98 8.79
CA LYS A 94 0.46 -8.49 8.86
C LYS A 94 1.14 -9.27 10.00
N THR A 95 2.18 -10.04 9.71
CA THR A 95 2.87 -10.91 10.69
C THR A 95 3.37 -10.10 11.89
N VAL A 96 2.71 -10.27 13.03
CA VAL A 96 2.99 -9.53 14.26
C VAL A 96 4.41 -9.85 14.73
N LYS A 97 5.30 -8.84 14.71
CA LYS A 97 6.54 -8.92 15.49
C LYS A 97 6.16 -8.99 16.97
N PRO A 98 6.61 -10.00 17.73
CA PRO A 98 6.18 -10.20 19.10
C PRO A 98 6.71 -9.07 20.00
N THR A 99 5.83 -8.14 20.37
CA THR A 99 6.05 -7.08 21.37
C THR A 99 6.03 -7.69 22.77
N GLY A 100 7.09 -8.42 23.10
CA GLY A 100 7.20 -9.12 24.37
C GLY A 100 7.42 -8.18 25.56
N PHE A 101 6.38 -7.97 26.37
CA PHE A 101 6.49 -7.73 27.81
C PHE A 101 5.20 -8.16 28.53
N ALA A 102 5.28 -9.23 29.32
CA ALA A 102 4.19 -9.69 30.17
C ALA A 102 4.64 -9.65 31.64
N PRO A 103 4.28 -8.61 32.42
CA PRO A 103 4.56 -8.57 33.85
C PRO A 103 3.59 -9.52 34.57
N VAL A 104 4.05 -10.70 34.95
CA VAL A 104 3.27 -11.65 35.76
C VAL A 104 3.20 -11.15 37.20
N LEU A 105 2.27 -10.23 37.46
CA LEU A 105 1.84 -9.87 38.81
C LEU A 105 0.99 -11.02 39.37
N ALA A 106 1.66 -11.99 39.99
CA ALA A 106 1.02 -13.02 40.79
C ALA A 106 0.42 -12.39 42.07
N VAL A 107 -0.84 -11.97 42.00
CA VAL A 107 -1.63 -11.62 43.18
C VAL A 107 -2.03 -12.92 43.89
N ALA A 108 -1.72 -13.02 45.18
CA ALA A 108 -1.95 -14.22 45.98
C ALA A 108 -3.26 -14.17 46.76
N ALA A 109 -3.92 -15.32 46.88
CA ALA A 109 -4.84 -15.71 47.95
C ALA A 109 -4.85 -17.25 48.04
#